data_AF-A0A0J8XUI3-F1
#
_entry.id   AF-A0A0J8XUI3-F1
#
_cell.length_a   1.000
_cell.length_b   1.000
_cell.length_c   1.000
_cell.angle_alpha   90.00
_cell.angle_beta   90.00
_cell.angle_gamma   90.00
#
_symmetry.space_group_name_H-M   'P 1'
#
loop_
_entity.id
_entity.type
_entity.pdbx_description
1 polymer ?
#
loop_
_entity_poly.entity_id
_entity_poly.type
_entity_poly.pdbx_seq_one_letter_code
_entity_poly.pdbx_strand_id
1 'polypeptide(L)'
;MQSARTPHTKQLVFRQVDVDRELAIYLNTTYDGDFLFTFIKKTPCTLATPYEAKLTVNNQAEQQIVFDCHEPDTAIYRIAKRKFSQLHLTASDFDFELDLKQWNPKALKKDDFMQHNYEFFQKHTSEKIYPWNRD
;
A
#
# COMPACT_ATOMS: atom_id res chain seq x y z
N MET A 1 -5.48 12.28 -2.27
CA MET A 1 -5.07 11.16 -1.40
C MET A 1 -5.82 11.22 -0.10
N GLN A 2 -6.29 10.07 0.39
CA GLN A 2 -6.97 9.96 1.68
C GLN A 2 -6.05 9.22 2.66
N SER A 3 -6.12 9.59 3.94
CA SER A 3 -5.47 8.86 5.04
C SER A 3 -6.53 8.39 6.03
N ALA A 4 -6.32 7.21 6.59
CA ALA A 4 -7.23 6.63 7.58
C ALA A 4 -6.42 5.81 8.59
N ARG A 5 -7.08 5.37 9.66
CA ARG A 5 -6.53 4.38 10.60
C ARG A 5 -7.33 3.09 10.51
N THR A 6 -6.64 1.95 10.53
CA THR A 6 -7.32 0.64 10.59
C THR A 6 -8.21 0.56 11.85
N PRO A 7 -9.35 -0.14 11.82
CA PRO A 7 -10.27 -0.18 12.96
C PRO A 7 -9.65 -0.76 14.24
N HIS A 8 -8.86 -1.82 14.13
CA HIS A 8 -8.32 -2.56 15.27
C HIS A 8 -6.90 -2.11 15.64
N THR A 9 -5.96 -2.21 14.69
CA THR A 9 -4.55 -1.91 14.95
C THR A 9 -4.22 -0.42 14.98
N LYS A 10 -5.20 0.42 14.60
CA LYS A 10 -5.09 1.89 14.47
C LYS A 10 -3.92 2.36 13.62
N GLN A 11 -3.35 1.47 12.80
CA GLN A 11 -2.27 1.75 11.89
C GLN A 11 -2.71 2.82 10.88
N LEU A 12 -1.86 3.81 10.66
CA LEU A 12 -2.04 4.75 9.56
C LEU A 12 -1.95 4.03 8.20
N VAL A 13 -2.92 4.31 7.33
CA VAL A 13 -2.99 3.79 5.97
C VAL A 13 -3.27 4.94 5.02
N PHE A 14 -2.59 4.96 3.88
CA PHE A 14 -2.92 5.84 2.76
C PHE A 14 -3.73 5.09 1.71
N ARG A 15 -4.68 5.80 1.11
CA ARG A 15 -5.58 5.28 0.08
C ARG A 15 -5.73 6.27 -1.05
N GLN A 16 -5.72 5.74 -2.27
CA GLN A 16 -6.18 6.43 -3.48
C GLN A 16 -7.21 5.54 -4.17
N VAL A 17 -8.26 6.15 -4.70
CA VAL A 17 -9.32 5.47 -5.44
C VAL A 17 -9.51 6.22 -6.75
N ASP A 18 -9.50 5.47 -7.83
CA ASP A 18 -9.89 5.90 -9.17
C ASP A 18 -11.19 5.16 -9.51
N VAL A 19 -12.31 5.88 -9.47
CA VAL A 19 -13.64 5.29 -9.67
C VAL A 19 -13.84 4.93 -11.14
N ASP A 20 -13.36 5.76 -12.05
CA ASP A 20 -13.53 5.55 -13.50
C ASP A 20 -12.78 4.30 -13.96
N ARG A 21 -11.63 4.03 -13.34
CA ARG A 21 -10.82 2.83 -13.61
C ARG A 21 -11.09 1.68 -12.64
N GLU A 22 -12.09 1.79 -11.76
CA GLU A 22 -12.41 0.80 -10.72
C GLU A 22 -11.17 0.27 -9.96
N LEU A 23 -10.26 1.17 -9.61
CA LEU A 23 -8.96 0.87 -9.01
C LEU A 23 -8.85 1.49 -7.61
N ALA A 24 -8.41 0.71 -6.64
CA ALA A 24 -8.05 1.17 -5.31
C ALA A 24 -6.61 0.79 -4.98
N ILE A 25 -5.85 1.77 -4.48
CA ILE A 25 -4.45 1.61 -4.12
C ILE A 25 -4.30 1.96 -2.64
N TYR A 26 -3.64 1.08 -1.89
CA TYR A 26 -3.34 1.26 -0.48
C TYR A 26 -1.85 1.23 -0.24
N LEU A 27 -1.40 2.03 0.73
CA LEU A 27 -0.04 1.99 1.27
C LEU A 27 -0.09 1.97 2.79
N ASN A 28 0.57 0.98 3.37
CA ASN A 28 0.74 0.83 4.82
C ASN A 28 2.10 0.19 5.15
N THR A 29 2.38 -0.03 6.43
CA THR A 29 3.57 -0.78 6.88
C THR A 29 3.23 -2.24 7.20
N THR A 30 4.13 -3.18 6.93
CA THR A 30 4.01 -4.56 7.42
C THR A 30 4.46 -4.65 8.88
N TYR A 31 4.27 -5.83 9.50
CA TYR A 31 4.82 -6.15 10.82
C TYR A 31 6.35 -5.91 10.88
N ASP A 32 7.08 -6.37 9.86
CA ASP A 32 8.54 -6.22 9.78
C ASP A 32 8.99 -4.79 9.44
N GLY A 33 8.05 -3.87 9.27
CA GLY A 33 8.32 -2.48 8.92
C GLY A 33 8.63 -2.27 7.43
N ASP A 34 8.24 -3.17 6.54
CA ASP A 34 8.30 -2.88 5.10
C ASP A 34 7.13 -1.99 4.68
N PHE A 35 7.27 -1.24 3.60
CA PHE A 35 6.14 -0.58 2.97
C PHE A 35 5.42 -1.58 2.08
N LEU A 36 4.11 -1.68 2.22
CA LEU A 36 3.25 -2.56 1.44
C LEU A 36 2.34 -1.71 0.57
N PHE A 37 2.52 -1.80 -0.75
CA PHE A 37 1.50 -1.37 -1.69
C PHE A 37 0.53 -2.53 -1.96
N THR A 38 -0.77 -2.23 -1.91
CA THR A 38 -1.83 -3.15 -2.35
C THR A 38 -2.64 -2.45 -3.44
N PHE A 39 -2.66 -3.05 -4.62
CA PHE A 39 -3.47 -2.63 -5.77
C PHE A 39 -4.65 -3.57 -5.89
N ILE A 40 -5.87 -3.03 -5.86
CA ILE A 40 -7.11 -3.78 -5.99
C ILE A 40 -7.84 -3.23 -7.21
N LYS A 41 -8.06 -4.10 -8.19
CA LYS A 41 -8.70 -3.76 -9.46
C LYS A 41 -9.95 -4.60 -9.60
N LYS A 42 -11.09 -3.94 -9.81
CA LYS A 42 -12.30 -4.63 -10.24
C LYS A 42 -12.19 -4.90 -11.73
N THR A 43 -12.08 -6.17 -12.09
CA THR A 43 -11.98 -6.65 -13.47
C THR A 43 -12.21 -8.16 -13.47
N PRO A 44 -12.87 -8.73 -14.49
CA PRO A 44 -12.94 -10.18 -14.64
C PRO A 44 -11.55 -10.79 -14.64
N CYS A 45 -11.31 -11.77 -13.78
CA CYS A 45 -10.04 -12.49 -13.77
C CYS A 45 -10.21 -13.92 -13.24
N THR A 46 -9.47 -14.86 -13.82
CA THR A 46 -9.44 -16.26 -13.41
C THR A 46 -8.02 -16.82 -13.55
N LEU A 47 -7.76 -18.01 -13.01
CA LEU A 47 -6.47 -18.69 -13.23
C LEU A 47 -6.18 -18.97 -14.72
N ALA A 48 -7.21 -19.09 -15.57
CA ALA A 48 -7.05 -19.31 -17.01
C ALA A 48 -6.89 -17.99 -17.80
N THR A 49 -7.39 -16.90 -17.24
CA THR A 49 -7.34 -15.55 -17.83
C THR A 49 -6.86 -14.57 -16.77
N PRO A 50 -5.56 -14.62 -16.42
CA PRO A 50 -5.01 -13.77 -15.37
C PRO A 50 -5.01 -12.31 -15.80
N TYR A 51 -5.06 -11.42 -14.81
CA TYR A 51 -4.86 -10.00 -15.04
C TYR A 51 -3.38 -9.66 -14.89
N GLU A 52 -2.78 -9.18 -15.97
CA GLU A 52 -1.33 -8.95 -16.06
C GLU A 52 -0.99 -7.46 -16.10
N ALA A 53 0.20 -7.12 -15.61
CA ALA A 53 0.73 -5.77 -15.66
C ALA A 53 2.26 -5.79 -15.80
N LYS A 54 2.82 -4.60 -16.04
CA LYS A 54 4.25 -4.33 -16.06
C LYS A 54 4.62 -3.52 -14.84
N LEU A 55 5.65 -3.96 -14.13
CA LEU A 55 6.11 -3.37 -12.89
C LEU A 55 7.57 -2.96 -13.02
N THR A 56 7.87 -1.73 -12.60
CA THR A 56 9.23 -1.23 -12.42
C THR A 56 9.36 -0.67 -11.00
N VAL A 57 10.40 -1.09 -10.27
CA VAL A 57 10.64 -0.67 -8.88
C VAL A 57 12.09 -0.27 -8.71
N ASN A 58 12.33 0.89 -8.09
CA ASN A 58 13.68 1.35 -7.71
C ASN A 58 14.72 1.24 -8.84
N ASN A 59 14.34 1.60 -10.07
CA ASN A 59 15.18 1.51 -11.27
C ASN A 59 15.64 0.08 -11.63
N GLN A 60 14.98 -0.96 -11.12
CA GLN A 60 15.16 -2.32 -11.61
C GLN A 60 14.54 -2.47 -13.00
N ALA A 61 14.94 -3.50 -13.74
CA ALA A 61 14.33 -3.80 -15.05
C ALA A 61 12.82 -4.01 -14.92
N GLU A 62 12.07 -3.62 -15.95
CA GLU A 62 10.63 -3.88 -16.04
C GLU A 62 10.37 -5.38 -15.97
N GLN A 63 9.38 -5.77 -15.16
CA GLN A 63 8.96 -7.15 -14.98
C GLN A 63 7.48 -7.30 -15.29
N GLN A 64 7.11 -8.35 -16.00
CA GLN A 64 5.72 -8.76 -16.14
C GLN A 64 5.28 -9.43 -14.84
N ILE A 65 4.16 -8.98 -14.29
CA ILE A 65 3.57 -9.51 -13.06
C ILE A 65 2.12 -9.91 -13.31
N VAL A 66 1.63 -10.81 -12.47
CA VAL A 66 0.26 -11.31 -12.49
C VAL A 66 -0.41 -10.93 -11.18
N PHE A 67 -1.63 -10.44 -11.27
CA PHE A 67 -2.47 -10.18 -10.10
C PHE A 67 -3.12 -11.48 -9.62
N ASP A 68 -3.24 -11.62 -8.29
CA ASP A 68 -3.99 -12.70 -7.67
C ASP A 68 -5.49 -12.48 -7.85
N CYS A 69 -6.18 -13.47 -8.42
CA CYS A 69 -7.64 -13.46 -8.54
C CYS A 69 -8.29 -13.97 -7.26
N HIS A 70 -8.82 -13.06 -6.44
CA HIS A 70 -9.44 -13.42 -5.16
C HIS A 70 -10.93 -13.75 -5.33
N GLU A 71 -11.61 -13.02 -6.21
CA GLU A 71 -13.01 -13.23 -6.63
C GLU A 71 -13.07 -13.14 -8.17
N PRO A 72 -14.14 -13.66 -8.83
CA PRO A 72 -14.22 -13.68 -10.29
C PRO A 72 -14.04 -12.32 -10.97
N ASP A 73 -14.29 -11.23 -10.24
CA ASP A 73 -14.22 -9.84 -10.71
C ASP A 73 -13.23 -8.97 -9.92
N THR A 74 -12.34 -9.58 -9.12
CA THR A 74 -11.38 -8.83 -8.29
C THR A 74 -9.97 -9.38 -8.41
N ALA A 75 -9.11 -8.56 -9.02
CA ALA A 75 -7.68 -8.80 -9.16
C ALA A 75 -6.91 -7.99 -8.10
N ILE A 76 -5.98 -8.62 -7.39
CA ILE A 76 -5.19 -7.99 -6.33
C ILE A 76 -3.70 -8.21 -6.58
N TYR A 77 -2.91 -7.15 -6.55
CA TYR A 77 -1.46 -7.24 -6.55
C TYR A 77 -0.87 -6.58 -5.32
N ARG A 78 0.11 -7.23 -4.70
CA ARG A 78 0.80 -6.75 -3.51
C ARG A 78 2.29 -6.74 -3.72
N ILE A 79 2.94 -5.66 -3.31
CA ILE A 79 4.39 -5.56 -3.29
C ILE A 79 4.86 -4.92 -1.99
N ALA A 80 5.75 -5.64 -1.29
CA ALA A 80 6.40 -5.17 -0.09
C ALA A 80 7.88 -4.89 -0.35
N LYS A 81 8.36 -3.73 0.07
CA LYS A 81 9.79 -3.37 0.05
C LYS A 81 10.13 -2.50 1.24
N ARG A 82 11.37 -2.62 1.73
CA ARG A 82 11.93 -1.74 2.77
C ARG A 82 11.87 -0.25 2.40
N LYS A 83 12.02 0.05 1.11
CA LYS A 83 12.04 1.41 0.55
C LYS A 83 11.55 1.39 -0.89
N PHE A 84 10.75 2.40 -1.23
CA PHE A 84 10.43 2.76 -2.60
C PHE A 84 11.06 4.13 -2.90
N SER A 85 12.03 4.18 -3.82
CA SER A 85 12.48 5.42 -4.47
C SER A 85 11.72 5.68 -5.77
N GLN A 86 11.23 4.60 -6.41
CA GLN A 86 10.40 4.64 -7.61
C GLN A 86 9.53 3.39 -7.61
N LEU A 87 8.30 3.54 -8.07
CA LEU A 87 7.37 2.45 -8.32
C LEU A 87 6.48 2.89 -9.47
N HIS A 88 6.47 2.10 -10.52
CA HIS A 88 5.65 2.30 -11.70
C HIS A 88 4.96 0.98 -12.02
N LEU A 89 3.63 1.02 -12.14
CA LEU A 89 2.81 -0.15 -12.45
C LEU A 89 1.84 0.23 -13.56
N THR A 90 1.98 -0.43 -14.70
CA THR A 90 1.16 -0.17 -15.89
C THR A 90 0.44 -1.44 -16.31
N ALA A 91 -0.87 -1.33 -16.47
CA ALA A 91 -1.71 -2.36 -17.09
C ALA A 91 -2.35 -1.80 -18.36
N SER A 92 -3.18 -2.59 -19.04
CA SER A 92 -3.83 -2.17 -20.28
C SER A 92 -4.80 -0.99 -20.10
N ASP A 93 -5.36 -0.81 -18.90
CA ASP A 93 -6.41 0.18 -18.62
C ASP A 93 -6.05 1.19 -17.50
N PHE A 94 -4.87 1.08 -16.89
CA PHE A 94 -4.39 2.06 -15.92
C PHE A 94 -2.86 2.20 -15.92
N ASP A 95 -2.42 3.36 -15.44
CA ASP A 95 -1.02 3.67 -15.20
C ASP A 95 -0.87 4.31 -13.81
N PHE A 96 0.02 3.76 -13.00
CA PHE A 96 0.32 4.25 -11.66
C PHE A 96 1.80 4.58 -11.53
N GLU A 97 2.11 5.84 -11.24
CA GLU A 97 3.44 6.31 -10.88
C GLU A 97 3.45 6.83 -9.43
N LEU A 98 4.43 6.38 -8.65
CA LEU A 98 4.58 6.78 -7.26
C LEU A 98 5.08 8.22 -7.11
N ASP A 99 4.22 9.11 -6.62
CA ASP A 99 4.61 10.41 -6.07
C ASP A 99 4.90 10.31 -4.56
N LEU A 100 6.18 10.33 -4.19
CA LEU A 100 6.63 10.27 -2.79
C LEU A 100 6.20 11.48 -1.94
N LYS A 101 5.93 12.64 -2.55
CA LYS A 101 5.40 13.81 -1.82
C LYS A 101 3.94 13.59 -1.48
N GLN A 102 3.18 13.02 -2.41
CA GLN A 102 1.78 12.70 -2.19
C GLN A 102 1.63 11.58 -1.16
N TRP A 103 2.31 10.44 -1.36
CA TRP A 103 2.19 9.21 -0.55
C TRP A 103 2.92 9.26 0.79
N ASN A 104 3.73 10.30 1.04
CA ASN A 104 4.49 10.56 2.26
C ASN A 104 4.87 9.32 3.11
N PRO A 105 5.70 8.38 2.62
CA PRO A 105 6.05 7.17 3.35
C PRO A 105 6.73 7.43 4.71
N LYS A 106 7.33 8.61 4.88
CA LYS A 106 7.94 9.04 6.15
C LYS A 106 6.89 9.17 7.26
N ALA A 107 5.66 9.59 6.95
CA ALA A 107 4.59 9.67 7.92
C ALA A 107 4.18 8.28 8.43
N LEU A 108 4.11 7.28 7.55
CA LEU A 108 3.85 5.89 7.94
C LEU A 108 4.95 5.34 8.85
N LYS A 109 6.22 5.62 8.55
CA LYS A 109 7.34 5.23 9.40
C LYS A 109 7.33 5.93 10.76
N LYS A 110 6.98 7.22 10.80
CA LYS A 110 6.81 7.96 12.05
C LYS A 110 5.69 7.32 12.88
N ASP A 111 4.53 7.07 12.29
CA ASP A 111 3.40 6.43 12.97
C ASP A 111 3.79 5.06 13.53
N ASP A 112 4.39 4.22 12.70
CA ASP A 112 4.86 2.89 13.07
C ASP A 112 5.86 2.92 14.24
N PHE A 113 6.85 3.81 14.18
CA PHE A 113 7.82 4.00 15.25
C PHE A 113 7.18 4.47 16.56
N MET A 114 6.22 5.41 16.47
CA MET A 114 5.52 5.91 17.65
C MET A 114 4.61 4.84 18.28
N GLN A 115 3.96 4.00 17.45
CA GLN A 115 3.16 2.88 17.95
C GLN A 115 4.03 1.86 18.71
N HIS A 116 5.19 1.48 18.17
CA HIS A 116 6.12 0.56 18.84
C HIS A 116 6.69 1.12 20.14
N ASN A 117 6.82 2.45 20.24
CA ASN A 117 7.36 3.16 21.40
C ASN A 117 6.24 3.92 22.15
N TYR A 118 5.05 3.34 22.18
CA TYR A 118 3.82 3.98 22.67
C TYR A 118 3.99 4.62 24.06
N GLU A 119 4.53 3.87 25.03
CA GLU A 119 4.66 4.35 26.41
C GLU A 119 5.54 5.60 26.53
N PHE A 120 6.57 5.69 25.68
CA PHE A 120 7.42 6.87 25.61
C PHE A 120 6.66 8.04 25.00
N PHE A 121 6.12 7.89 23.79
CA PHE A 121 5.50 9.01 23.08
C PHE A 121 4.19 9.51 23.70
N GLN A 122 3.42 8.62 24.34
CA GLN A 122 2.17 8.99 25.02
C GLN A 122 2.41 9.92 26.22
N LYS A 123 3.61 9.89 26.82
CA LYS A 123 4.02 10.77 27.94
C LYS A 123 4.70 12.06 27.49
N HIS A 124 5.25 12.10 26.29
CA HIS A 124 6.11 13.19 25.80
C HIS A 124 5.51 13.99 24.65
N THR A 125 4.30 13.65 24.21
CA THR A 125 3.59 14.35 23.13
C THR A 125 2.13 14.58 23.50
N SER A 126 1.52 15.62 22.95
CA SER A 126 0.08 15.86 23.02
C SER A 126 -0.69 15.11 21.93
N GLU A 127 0.01 14.47 20.99
CA GLU A 127 -0.60 13.65 19.94
C GLU A 127 -1.18 12.38 20.58
N LYS A 128 -2.37 11.96 20.13
CA LYS A 128 -2.94 10.67 20.55
C LYS A 128 -2.16 9.54 19.89
N ILE A 129 -1.43 8.77 20.70
CA ILE A 129 -0.67 7.61 20.23
C ILE A 129 -1.52 6.37 20.47
N TYR A 130 -1.39 5.38 19.60
CA TYR A 130 -2.04 4.09 19.77
C TYR A 130 -0.97 3.04 20.05
N PRO A 131 -1.21 2.09 20.96
CA PRO A 131 -0.27 1.01 21.18
C PRO A 131 -0.14 0.18 19.90
N TRP A 132 1.06 -0.33 19.68
CA TRP A 132 1.27 -1.33 18.64
C TRP A 132 0.49 -2.60 19.00
N ASN A 133 -0.41 -3.02 18.12
CA ASN A 133 -1.29 -4.18 18.31
C ASN A 133 -1.56 -4.82 16.94
N ARG A 134 -0.54 -5.40 16.32
CA ARG A 134 -0.62 -6.08 15.01
C ARG A 134 -0.29 -7.57 15.11
N ASP A 135 -0.55 -8.16 16.28
CA ASP A 135 -0.55 -9.61 16.48
C ASP A 135 -1.63 -10.28 15.60
#